data_AF-A0A526YHF8-F1
#
_entry.id   AF-A0A526YHF8-F1
#
_cell.length_a   1.000
_cell.length_b   1.000
_cell.length_c   1.000
_cell.angle_alpha   90.00
_cell.angle_beta   90.00
_cell.angle_gamma   90.00
#
_symmetry.space_group_name_H-M   'P 1'
#
loop_
_entity.id
_entity.type
_entity.pdbx_description
1 polymer ?
#
loop_
_entity_poly.entity_id
_entity_poly.type
_entity_poly.pdbx_seq_one_letter_code
_entity_poly.pdbx_strand_id
1 'polypeptide(L)'
;LVADYGGGAMMLVAGALAALFERSRSGKGQVIDAAMTEGASMLATPVHALMAAGLWSDTRGANLLDSGAPFYDTYETADARHLAVGCLEPRFFAEFARLLPLEQIFVRGQYDRNLWPRMRAAIVDRVGQ
;
A
#
# COMPACT_ATOMS: atom_id res chain seq x y z
N LEU A 1 -1.66 15.45 2.11
CA LEU A 1 -2.62 14.34 1.81
C LEU A 1 -2.76 13.35 2.96
N VAL A 2 -1.73 12.55 3.28
CA VAL A 2 -1.82 11.55 4.38
C VAL A 2 -2.04 12.24 5.74
N ALA A 3 -1.21 13.24 6.07
CA ALA A 3 -1.35 13.98 7.32
C ALA A 3 -2.57 14.91 7.32
N ASP A 4 -2.73 15.79 6.32
CA ASP A 4 -3.81 16.79 6.35
C ASP A 4 -5.21 16.17 6.29
N TYR A 5 -5.42 15.16 5.42
CA TYR A 5 -6.74 14.57 5.20
C TYR A 5 -6.90 13.28 5.99
N GLY A 6 -6.08 12.27 5.70
CA GLY A 6 -6.22 10.94 6.29
C GLY A 6 -6.04 10.95 7.81
N GLY A 7 -4.97 11.58 8.30
CA GLY A 7 -4.63 11.64 9.72
C GLY A 7 -5.19 12.87 10.44
N GLY A 8 -5.50 13.94 9.71
CA GLY A 8 -5.95 15.21 10.28
C GLY A 8 -7.45 15.35 10.21
N ALA A 9 -7.95 15.70 9.03
CA ALA A 9 -9.38 15.97 8.82
C ALA A 9 -10.27 14.78 9.21
N MET A 10 -9.90 13.54 8.85
CA MET A 10 -10.71 12.37 9.23
C MET A 10 -10.72 12.11 10.74
N MET A 11 -9.60 12.35 11.44
CA MET A 11 -9.55 12.24 12.90
C MET A 11 -10.41 13.31 13.57
N LEU A 12 -10.37 14.54 13.06
CA LEU A 12 -11.22 15.63 13.56
C LEU A 12 -12.71 15.35 13.31
N VAL A 13 -13.07 14.86 12.12
CA VAL A 13 -14.45 14.47 11.79
C VAL A 13 -14.93 13.35 12.72
N ALA A 14 -14.11 12.31 12.92
CA ALA A 14 -14.44 11.21 13.84
C ALA A 14 -14.62 11.72 15.29
N GLY A 15 -13.70 12.56 15.77
CA GLY A 15 -13.79 13.19 17.09
C GLY A 15 -15.04 14.06 17.25
N ALA A 16 -15.38 14.85 16.23
CA ALA A 16 -16.58 15.69 16.24
C ALA A 16 -17.88 14.87 16.29
N LEU A 17 -17.97 13.80 15.50
CA LEU A 17 -19.12 12.89 15.54
C LEU A 17 -19.23 12.18 16.89
N ALA A 18 -18.12 11.71 17.46
CA ALA A 18 -18.08 11.10 18.79
C ALA A 18 -18.51 12.09 19.88
N ALA A 19 -18.06 13.34 19.81
CA ALA A 19 -18.45 14.39 20.75
C ALA A 19 -19.93 14.77 20.63
N LEU A 20 -20.49 14.81 19.42
CA LEU A 20 -21.92 15.04 19.20
C LEU A 20 -22.76 13.90 19.77
N PHE A 21 -22.31 12.65 19.59
CA PHE A 21 -22.94 11.48 20.19
C PHE A 21 -22.88 11.52 21.73
N GLU A 22 -21.72 11.84 22.30
CA GLU A 22 -21.55 11.98 23.75
C GLU A 22 -22.46 13.08 24.32
N ARG A 23 -22.52 14.24 23.65
CA ARG A 23 -23.40 15.37 24.01
C ARG A 23 -24.87 14.97 24.05
N SER A 24 -25.31 14.05 23.19
CA SER A 24 -26.71 13.58 23.21
C SER A 24 -27.11 12.91 24.53
N ARG A 25 -26.14 12.43 25.30
CA ARG A 25 -26.34 11.77 26.60
C ARG A 25 -25.99 12.68 27.77
N SER A 26 -24.91 13.46 27.66
CA SER A 26 -24.41 14.29 28.75
C SER A 26 -24.97 15.71 28.77
N GLY A 27 -25.45 16.20 27.61
CA GLY A 27 -25.80 17.60 27.39
C GLY A 27 -24.60 18.56 27.32
N LYS A 28 -23.35 18.07 27.39
CA LYS A 28 -22.14 18.89 27.45
C LYS A 28 -21.31 18.80 26.17
N GLY A 29 -20.62 19.89 25.84
CA GLY A 29 -19.57 19.86 24.83
C GLY A 29 -18.24 19.39 25.41
N GLN A 30 -17.25 19.20 24.53
CA GLN A 30 -15.87 18.88 24.89
C GLN A 30 -14.91 19.47 23.85
N VAL A 31 -13.64 19.64 24.23
CA VAL A 31 -12.56 20.02 23.30
C VAL A 31 -12.08 18.75 22.59
N ILE A 32 -11.94 18.84 21.27
CA ILE A 32 -11.35 17.78 20.45
C ILE A 32 -9.97 18.27 20.04
N ASP A 33 -8.94 17.63 20.57
CA ASP A 33 -7.57 17.79 20.09
C ASP A 33 -7.32 16.74 19.00
N ALA A 34 -6.98 17.20 17.80
CA ALA A 34 -6.79 16.36 16.62
C ALA A 34 -5.47 16.71 15.95
N ALA A 35 -4.38 16.12 16.43
CA ALA A 35 -3.05 16.31 15.89
C ALA A 35 -2.83 15.48 14.61
N MET A 36 -2.40 16.15 13.52
CA MET A 36 -2.11 15.46 12.25
C MET A 36 -1.00 14.42 12.38
N THR A 37 -0.02 14.67 13.27
CA THR A 37 1.09 13.74 13.53
C THR A 37 0.59 12.44 14.14
N GLU A 38 -0.27 12.53 15.16
CA GLU A 38 -0.85 11.35 15.82
C GLU A 38 -1.75 10.57 14.86
N GLY A 39 -2.61 11.25 14.10
CA GLY A 39 -3.47 10.57 13.14
C GLY A 39 -2.69 9.96 11.96
N ALA A 40 -1.63 10.60 11.48
CA ALA A 40 -0.76 10.01 10.47
C ALA A 40 -0.03 8.77 11.00
N SER A 41 0.45 8.81 12.25
CA SER A 41 1.02 7.64 12.92
C SER A 41 -0.02 6.51 13.12
N MET A 42 -1.26 6.84 13.45
CA MET A 42 -2.35 5.87 13.52
C MET A 42 -2.60 5.19 12.16
N LEU A 43 -2.62 5.96 11.06
CA LEU A 43 -2.74 5.38 9.72
C LEU A 43 -1.54 4.49 9.33
N ALA A 44 -0.35 4.78 9.86
CA ALA A 44 0.86 3.97 9.66
C ALA A 44 0.91 2.70 10.52
N THR A 45 -0.08 2.44 11.39
CA THR A 45 -0.11 1.26 12.28
C THR A 45 0.17 -0.07 11.57
N PRO A 46 -0.41 -0.37 10.39
CA PRO A 46 -0.09 -1.62 9.69
C PRO A 46 1.39 -1.75 9.32
N VAL A 47 2.04 -0.64 8.93
CA VAL A 47 3.48 -0.63 8.63
C VAL A 47 4.29 -0.89 9.90
N HIS A 48 3.96 -0.21 10.99
CA HIS A 48 4.61 -0.44 12.29
C HIS A 48 4.45 -1.89 12.78
N ALA A 49 3.27 -2.50 12.58
CA ALA A 49 3.03 -3.90 12.91
C ALA A 49 3.90 -4.85 12.06
N LEU A 50 4.03 -4.59 10.75
CA LEU A 50 4.91 -5.38 9.87
C LEU A 50 6.39 -5.21 10.21
N MET A 51 6.82 -3.99 10.59
CA MET A 51 8.18 -3.76 11.08
C MET A 51 8.47 -4.56 12.35
N ALA A 52 7.54 -4.52 13.33
CA ALA A 52 7.67 -5.28 14.57
C ALA A 52 7.70 -6.80 14.32
N ALA A 53 7.03 -7.29 13.27
CA ALA A 53 7.06 -8.68 12.85
C ALA A 53 8.27 -9.06 11.99
N GLY A 54 9.18 -8.12 11.68
CA GLY A 54 10.32 -8.35 10.78
C GLY A 54 9.94 -8.54 9.30
N LEU A 55 8.71 -8.16 8.92
CA LEU A 55 8.16 -8.28 7.57
C LEU A 55 8.30 -6.98 6.75
N TRP A 56 8.76 -5.90 7.38
CA TRP A 56 9.02 -4.60 6.75
C TRP A 56 10.40 -4.09 7.15
N SER A 57 11.10 -3.46 6.20
CA SER A 57 12.39 -2.80 6.36
C SER A 57 12.25 -1.29 6.20
N ASP A 58 13.05 -0.53 6.93
CA ASP A 58 13.17 0.93 6.77
C ASP A 58 13.84 1.36 5.46
N THR A 59 14.30 0.40 4.66
CA THR A 59 14.82 0.67 3.32
C THR A 59 13.66 0.99 2.38
N ARG A 60 13.65 2.20 1.83
CA ARG A 60 12.64 2.65 0.86
C ARG A 60 12.67 1.81 -0.42
N GLY A 61 11.51 1.39 -0.89
CA GLY A 61 11.37 0.68 -2.16
C GLY A 61 11.88 -0.76 -2.11
N ALA A 62 11.90 -1.36 -0.92
CA ALA A 62 12.42 -2.71 -0.69
C ALA A 62 11.38 -3.64 -0.03
N ASN A 63 10.13 -3.18 0.08
CA ASN A 63 9.03 -3.87 0.75
C ASN A 63 7.96 -4.30 -0.25
N LEU A 64 6.97 -5.04 0.25
CA LEU A 64 5.89 -5.56 -0.59
C LEU A 64 4.93 -4.47 -1.08
N LEU A 65 4.75 -3.38 -0.33
CA LEU A 65 3.70 -2.38 -0.58
C LEU A 65 4.27 -0.96 -0.84
N ASP A 66 5.56 -0.85 -1.15
CA ASP A 66 6.24 0.42 -1.42
C ASP A 66 6.97 0.43 -2.77
N SER A 67 6.44 -0.32 -3.74
CA SER A 67 7.02 -0.56 -5.08
C SER A 67 8.29 -1.42 -5.10
N GLY A 68 8.72 -2.01 -3.97
CA GLY A 68 9.82 -2.98 -3.98
C GLY A 68 9.49 -4.27 -4.73
N ALA A 69 8.26 -4.78 -4.56
CA ALA A 69 7.79 -6.00 -5.22
C ALA A 69 7.36 -5.74 -6.69
N PRO A 70 7.86 -6.51 -7.68
CA PRO A 70 7.49 -6.32 -9.09
C PRO A 70 6.00 -6.57 -9.39
N PHE A 71 5.30 -7.32 -8.54
CA PHE A 71 3.88 -7.64 -8.66
C PHE A 71 2.99 -6.70 -7.81
N TYR A 72 3.56 -5.62 -7.28
CA TYR A 72 2.85 -4.55 -6.58
C TYR A 72 3.52 -3.20 -6.91
N ASP A 73 3.33 -2.71 -8.14
CA ASP A 73 3.95 -1.50 -8.65
C ASP A 73 3.23 -0.95 -9.90
N THR A 74 3.67 0.21 -10.38
CA THR A 74 3.23 0.79 -11.66
C THR A 74 4.28 0.60 -12.76
N TYR A 75 3.82 0.33 -13.98
CA TYR A 75 4.66 0.15 -15.18
C TYR A 75 4.17 1.06 -16.30
N GLU A 76 5.09 1.74 -16.99
CA GLU A 76 4.78 2.53 -18.19
C GLU A 76 4.49 1.59 -19.37
N THR A 77 3.44 1.90 -20.14
CA THR A 77 2.97 1.14 -21.31
C THR A 77 3.47 1.73 -22.62
N ALA A 78 3.34 0.98 -23.73
CA ALA A 78 3.75 1.44 -25.07
C ALA A 78 3.12 2.77 -25.52
N ASP A 79 1.94 3.12 -25.00
CA ASP A 79 1.24 4.39 -25.27
C ASP A 79 1.59 5.52 -24.27
N ALA A 80 2.70 5.37 -23.53
CA ALA A 80 3.18 6.28 -22.49
C ALA A 80 2.18 6.52 -21.35
N ARG A 81 1.25 5.58 -21.14
CA ARG A 81 0.37 5.53 -19.97
C ARG A 81 0.94 4.57 -18.92
N HIS A 82 0.19 4.33 -17.85
CA HIS A 82 0.66 3.51 -16.74
C HIS A 82 -0.34 2.40 -16.42
N LEU A 83 0.18 1.19 -16.21
CA LEU A 83 -0.53 0.04 -15.66
C LEU A 83 -0.17 -0.10 -14.18
N ALA A 84 -1.18 -0.12 -13.30
CA ALA A 84 -0.99 -0.49 -11.90
C ALA A 84 -1.15 -2.01 -11.74
N VAL A 85 -0.13 -2.66 -11.20
CA VAL A 85 -0.10 -4.10 -10.88
C VAL A 85 -0.19 -4.26 -9.37
N GLY A 86 -1.07 -5.13 -8.90
CA GLY A 86 -1.30 -5.37 -7.47
C GLY A 86 -1.75 -6.80 -7.18
N CYS A 87 -1.07 -7.79 -7.75
CA CYS A 87 -1.43 -9.21 -7.67
C CYS A 87 -0.59 -9.93 -6.61
N LEU A 88 -0.84 -9.63 -5.33
CA LEU A 88 -0.12 -10.23 -4.20
C LEU A 88 -0.40 -11.74 -4.10
N GLU A 89 -1.64 -12.18 -4.27
CA GLU A 89 -1.98 -13.59 -4.11
C GLU A 89 -1.44 -14.45 -5.27
N PRO A 90 -0.84 -15.62 -5.01
CA PRO A 90 -0.19 -16.45 -6.03
C PRO A 90 -1.07 -16.80 -7.23
N ARG A 91 -2.36 -17.03 -7.02
CA ARG A 91 -3.32 -17.29 -8.10
C ARG A 91 -3.52 -16.10 -9.04
N PHE A 92 -3.52 -14.88 -8.51
CA PHE A 92 -3.68 -13.67 -9.31
C PHE A 92 -2.38 -13.35 -10.05
N PHE A 93 -1.23 -13.55 -9.40
CA PHE A 93 0.06 -13.43 -10.07
C PHE A 93 0.24 -14.48 -11.17
N ALA A 94 -0.19 -15.72 -10.94
CA ALA A 94 -0.16 -16.77 -11.96
C ALA A 94 -1.01 -16.41 -13.19
N GLU A 95 -2.20 -15.85 -12.99
CA GLU A 95 -3.05 -15.41 -14.09
C GLU A 95 -2.46 -14.20 -14.82
N PHE A 96 -1.92 -13.23 -14.08
CA PHE A 96 -1.20 -12.10 -14.65
C PHE A 96 0.00 -12.57 -15.49
N ALA A 97 0.81 -13.49 -14.97
CA ALA A 97 1.94 -14.08 -15.69
C ALA A 97 1.51 -14.86 -16.93
N ARG A 98 0.35 -15.51 -16.90
CA ARG A 98 -0.21 -16.21 -18.07
C ARG A 98 -0.64 -15.23 -19.17
N LEU A 99 -1.25 -14.11 -18.79
CA LEU A 99 -1.74 -13.07 -19.71
C LEU A 99 -0.64 -12.16 -20.26
N LEU A 100 0.40 -11.89 -19.46
CA LEU A 100 1.59 -11.10 -19.80
C LEU A 100 2.78 -11.98 -20.26
N PRO A 101 2.50 -13.16 -20.83
CA PRO A 101 3.37 -14.36 -20.94
C PRO A 101 4.76 -14.28 -20.28
N LEU A 102 4.78 -14.31 -18.94
CA LEU A 102 6.00 -14.33 -18.12
C LEU A 102 6.52 -15.76 -17.91
N GLU A 103 7.83 -15.90 -17.65
CA GLU A 103 8.45 -17.20 -17.39
C GLU A 103 7.88 -17.86 -16.12
N GLN A 104 7.67 -19.19 -16.17
CA GLN A 104 7.12 -19.96 -15.05
C GLN A 104 7.99 -19.94 -13.78
N ILE A 105 9.29 -19.64 -13.91
CA ILE A 105 10.18 -19.45 -12.76
C ILE A 105 9.69 -18.31 -11.85
N PHE A 106 9.12 -17.25 -12.42
CA PHE A 106 8.58 -16.13 -11.67
C PHE A 106 7.32 -16.53 -10.89
N VAL A 107 6.45 -17.35 -11.47
CA VAL A 107 5.22 -17.83 -10.80
C VAL A 107 5.56 -18.68 -9.58
N ARG A 108 6.52 -19.59 -9.71
CA ARG A 108 6.97 -20.44 -8.60
C ARG A 108 7.76 -19.66 -7.53
N GLY A 109 8.51 -18.65 -7.96
CA GLY A 109 9.38 -17.84 -7.12
C GLY A 109 8.86 -16.42 -6.87
N GLN A 110 7.55 -16.20 -6.84
CA GLN A 110 6.96 -14.86 -6.72
C GLN A 110 7.57 -14.08 -5.54
N TYR A 111 7.74 -14.73 -4.39
CA TYR A 111 8.28 -14.12 -3.17
C TYR A 111 9.80 -14.30 -3.01
N ASP A 112 10.49 -14.88 -4.00
CA ASP A 112 11.96 -14.93 -4.00
C ASP A 112 12.53 -13.59 -4.49
N ARG A 113 13.04 -12.80 -3.55
CA ARG A 113 13.59 -11.46 -3.80
C ARG A 113 14.78 -11.48 -4.77
N ASN A 114 15.50 -12.60 -4.89
CA ASN A 114 16.60 -12.71 -5.85
C ASN A 114 16.12 -12.68 -7.30
N LEU A 115 14.87 -13.10 -7.54
CA LEU A 115 14.26 -13.07 -8.87
C LEU A 115 13.64 -11.71 -9.22
N TRP A 116 13.40 -10.84 -8.24
CA TRP A 116 12.67 -9.59 -8.45
C TRP A 116 13.27 -8.66 -9.51
N PRO A 117 14.60 -8.43 -9.58
CA PRO A 117 15.17 -7.61 -10.64
C PRO A 117 14.88 -8.15 -12.05
N ARG A 118 14.99 -9.47 -12.23
CA ARG A 118 14.69 -10.14 -13.51
C ARG A 118 13.20 -10.13 -13.83
N MET A 119 12.36 -10.37 -12.82
CA MET A 119 10.91 -10.36 -12.94
C MET A 119 10.41 -8.97 -13.35
N ARG A 120 10.92 -7.91 -12.73
CA ARG A 120 10.61 -6.52 -13.09
C ARG A 120 10.99 -6.21 -14.53
N ALA A 121 12.20 -6.56 -14.95
CA ALA A 121 12.65 -6.36 -16.32
C ALA A 121 11.75 -7.07 -17.33
N ALA A 122 11.33 -8.31 -17.02
CA ALA A 122 10.39 -9.05 -17.87
C ALA A 122 9.00 -8.38 -17.95
N ILE A 123 8.49 -7.84 -16.83
CA ILE A 123 7.22 -7.11 -16.84
C ILE A 123 7.34 -5.83 -17.68
N VAL A 124 8.40 -5.04 -17.49
CA VAL A 124 8.66 -3.82 -18.28
C VAL A 124 8.68 -4.11 -19.78
N ASP A 125 9.45 -5.12 -20.20
CA ASP A 125 9.57 -5.51 -21.62
C ASP A 125 8.21 -5.87 -22.22
N ARG A 126 7.37 -6.61 -21.48
CA ARG A 126 6.07 -7.07 -21.98
C ARG A 126 4.98 -6.00 -21.96
N VAL A 127 5.03 -5.07 -21.01
CA VAL A 127 4.06 -3.96 -20.91
C VAL A 127 4.41 -2.83 -21.90
N GLY A 128 5.68 -2.70 -22.27
CA GLY A 128 6.17 -1.71 -23.24
C GLY A 128 6.05 -2.09 -24.72
N GLN A 129 5.61 -3.32 -25.03
CA GLN A 129 5.30 -3.79 -26.39
C GLN A 129 3.88 -3.42 -26.81
#